data_AF-A0A2I0VN54-F1
#
_entry.id   AF-A0A2I0VN54-F1
#
_cell.length_a   1.000
_cell.length_b   1.000
_cell.length_c   1.000
_cell.angle_alpha   90.00
_cell.angle_beta   90.00
_cell.angle_gamma   90.00
#
_symmetry.space_group_name_H-M   'P 1'
#
loop_
_entity.id
_entity.type
_entity.pdbx_description
1 polymer ?
#
loop_
_entity_poly.entity_id
_entity_poly.type
_entity_poly.pdbx_seq_one_letter_code
_entity_poly.pdbx_strand_id
1 'polypeptide(L)'
;MQMATSDSFENQEDSMVGPSKLIAELTKIGAIGTQGMPTVLQGIHECLEIIDWATHKLAADALVVLASYSGPLITNETSPIIESLEACCFDKVKPVRDSMMEALQVWKKISDKGDTAIP
;
A
#
# COMPACT_ATOMS: atom_id res chain seq x y z
N MET A 1 -42.90 -8.48 6.12
CA MET A 1 -42.11 -8.81 4.91
C MET A 1 -40.77 -8.13 5.08
N GLN A 2 -39.78 -8.83 5.62
CA GLN A 2 -38.42 -8.27 5.81
C GLN A 2 -37.63 -8.52 4.51
N MET A 3 -37.19 -7.45 3.85
CA MET A 3 -36.14 -7.53 2.83
C MET A 3 -34.81 -7.29 3.54
N ALA A 4 -34.16 -8.37 3.96
CA ALA A 4 -32.75 -8.36 4.27
C ALA A 4 -32.00 -8.46 2.94
N THR A 5 -31.57 -7.33 2.39
CA THR A 5 -30.58 -7.32 1.30
C THR A 5 -29.20 -7.40 1.93
N SER A 6 -28.80 -8.64 2.19
CA SER A 6 -27.45 -9.20 2.10
C SER A 6 -26.27 -8.28 2.49
N ASP A 7 -25.81 -8.46 3.73
CA ASP A 7 -24.46 -8.19 4.25
C ASP A 7 -23.39 -9.07 3.57
N SER A 8 -23.34 -9.06 2.24
CA SER A 8 -22.48 -9.99 1.49
C SER A 8 -21.05 -9.48 1.29
N PHE A 9 -20.72 -8.28 1.76
CA PHE A 9 -19.40 -7.67 1.60
C PHE A 9 -18.50 -7.75 2.84
N GLU A 10 -19.04 -8.12 4.01
CA GLU A 10 -18.29 -8.08 5.27
C GLU A 10 -17.53 -9.38 5.59
N ASN A 11 -17.77 -10.48 4.88
CA ASN A 11 -17.17 -11.79 5.18
C ASN A 11 -16.18 -12.27 4.11
N GLN A 12 -15.38 -11.37 3.54
CA GLN A 12 -14.30 -11.75 2.61
C GLN A 12 -12.92 -11.38 3.15
N GLU A 13 -12.73 -11.52 4.47
CA GLU A 13 -11.44 -11.31 5.12
C GLU A 13 -10.49 -12.53 4.99
N ASP A 14 -11.01 -13.73 4.67
CA ASP A 14 -10.26 -14.98 4.85
C ASP A 14 -9.72 -15.64 3.56
N SER A 15 -9.99 -15.08 2.37
CA SER A 15 -9.64 -15.75 1.08
C SER A 15 -8.59 -15.02 0.23
N MET A 16 -7.76 -14.17 0.81
CA MET A 16 -6.68 -13.54 0.04
C MET A 16 -5.38 -13.44 0.85
N VAL A 17 -4.74 -14.58 1.07
CA VAL A 17 -3.29 -14.62 1.30
C VAL A 17 -2.62 -14.20 -0.01
N GLY A 18 -2.54 -12.88 -0.21
CA GLY A 18 -2.20 -12.24 -1.47
C GLY A 18 -0.72 -11.88 -1.65
N PRO A 19 -0.33 -11.45 -2.86
CA PRO A 19 1.04 -11.13 -3.31
C PRO A 19 1.88 -10.19 -2.42
N SER A 20 1.27 -9.50 -1.45
CA SER A 20 1.96 -8.73 -0.40
C SER A 20 2.97 -9.59 0.37
N LYS A 21 2.71 -10.90 0.53
CA LYS A 21 3.68 -11.85 1.13
C LYS A 21 4.90 -12.07 0.24
N LEU A 22 4.76 -12.08 -1.09
CA LEU A 22 5.89 -12.24 -2.02
C LEU A 22 6.81 -11.01 -1.97
N ILE A 23 6.23 -9.80 -2.02
CA ILE A 23 7.00 -8.55 -1.86
C ILE A 23 7.73 -8.57 -0.51
N ALA A 24 7.05 -8.97 0.57
CA ALA A 24 7.67 -9.10 1.89
C ALA A 24 8.88 -10.03 1.89
N GLU A 25 8.76 -11.23 1.32
CA GLU A 25 9.86 -12.19 1.27
C GLU A 25 11.01 -11.71 0.36
N LEU A 26 10.71 -11.10 -0.79
CA LEU A 26 11.72 -10.55 -1.70
C LEU A 26 12.48 -9.37 -1.07
N THR A 27 11.79 -8.50 -0.33
CA THR A 27 12.44 -7.42 0.42
C THR A 27 13.28 -7.99 1.57
N LYS A 28 12.76 -8.96 2.33
CA LYS A 28 13.49 -9.61 3.44
C LYS A 28 14.80 -10.27 3.00
N ILE A 29 14.80 -10.97 1.86
CA ILE A 29 16.02 -11.62 1.34
C ILE A 29 16.97 -10.65 0.63
N GLY A 30 16.63 -9.35 0.58
CA GLY A 30 17.43 -8.32 -0.06
C GLY A 30 17.40 -8.38 -1.60
N ALA A 31 16.47 -9.12 -2.20
CA ALA A 31 16.31 -9.16 -3.65
C ALA A 31 15.87 -7.79 -4.21
N ILE A 32 15.15 -7.02 -3.40
CA ILE A 32 14.81 -5.61 -3.68
C ILE A 32 15.82 -4.73 -2.94
N GLY A 33 16.96 -4.47 -3.58
CA GLY A 33 17.98 -3.54 -3.10
C GLY A 33 17.70 -2.08 -3.48
N THR A 34 18.63 -1.18 -3.13
CA THR A 34 18.53 0.27 -3.41
C THR A 34 18.33 0.61 -4.89
N GLN A 35 18.92 -0.19 -5.79
CA GLN A 35 18.80 0.00 -7.24
C GLN A 35 17.45 -0.48 -7.80
N GLY A 36 16.83 -1.49 -7.18
CA GLY A 36 15.55 -2.05 -7.62
C GLY A 36 14.33 -1.37 -6.99
N MET A 37 14.53 -0.67 -5.88
CA MET A 37 13.48 0.02 -5.14
C MET A 37 12.68 1.00 -6.01
N PRO A 38 13.29 1.89 -6.82
CA PRO A 38 12.52 2.81 -7.66
C PRO A 38 11.59 2.09 -8.64
N THR A 39 12.04 0.98 -9.25
CA THR A 39 11.21 0.18 -10.16
C THR A 39 10.04 -0.49 -9.44
N VAL A 40 10.25 -0.98 -8.22
CA VAL A 40 9.18 -1.56 -7.40
C VAL A 40 8.16 -0.49 -7.01
N LEU A 41 8.62 0.70 -6.59
CA LEU A 41 7.74 1.81 -6.24
C LEU A 41 6.92 2.29 -7.44
N GLN A 42 7.54 2.41 -8.60
CA GLN A 42 6.84 2.76 -9.85
C GLN A 42 5.75 1.73 -10.20
N GLY A 43 6.06 0.43 -10.11
CA GLY A 43 5.08 -0.62 -10.38
C GLY A 43 3.91 -0.63 -9.39
N ILE A 44 4.18 -0.31 -8.11
CA ILE A 44 3.12 -0.19 -7.10
C ILE A 44 2.28 1.07 -7.34
N HIS A 45 2.89 2.18 -7.73
CA HIS A 45 2.16 3.39 -8.12
C HIS A 45 1.19 3.11 -9.28
N GLU A 46 1.66 2.41 -10.31
CA GLU A 46 0.80 1.98 -11.44
C GLU A 46 -0.35 1.08 -10.97
N CYS A 47 -0.14 0.24 -9.95
CA CYS A 47 -1.21 -0.57 -9.37
C CYS A 47 -2.27 0.26 -8.62
N LEU A 48 -1.89 1.41 -8.05
CA LEU A 48 -2.83 2.35 -7.42
C LEU A 48 -3.63 3.17 -8.43
N GLU A 49 -3.22 3.22 -9.70
CA GLU A 49 -3.98 3.86 -10.77
C GLU A 49 -5.01 2.91 -11.42
N ILE A 50 -4.93 1.60 -11.16
CA ILE A 50 -5.86 0.60 -11.67
C ILE A 50 -7.18 0.67 -10.91
N ILE A 51 -8.29 0.88 -11.61
CA ILE A 51 -9.66 0.96 -11.02
C ILE A 51 -10.18 -0.43 -10.61
N ASP A 52 -9.50 -1.09 -9.68
CA ASP A 52 -9.86 -2.36 -9.08
C ASP A 52 -9.52 -2.37 -7.58
N TRP A 53 -10.55 -2.53 -6.76
CA TRP A 53 -10.44 -2.45 -5.30
C TRP A 53 -9.52 -3.53 -4.70
N ALA A 54 -9.42 -4.70 -5.36
CA ALA A 54 -8.56 -5.79 -4.91
C ALA A 54 -7.08 -5.45 -5.18
N THR A 55 -6.78 -4.90 -6.35
CA THR A 55 -5.44 -4.41 -6.73
C THR A 55 -4.97 -3.29 -5.81
N HIS A 56 -5.85 -2.33 -5.52
CA HIS A 56 -5.66 -1.27 -4.53
C HIS A 56 -5.25 -1.81 -3.15
N LYS A 57 -5.99 -2.78 -2.61
CA LYS A 57 -5.66 -3.37 -1.30
C LYS A 57 -4.28 -4.00 -1.30
N LEU A 58 -3.95 -4.76 -2.35
CA LEU A 58 -2.66 -5.44 -2.46
C LEU A 58 -1.49 -4.45 -2.56
N ALA A 59 -1.68 -3.36 -3.31
CA ALA A 59 -0.71 -2.27 -3.39
C ALA A 59 -0.49 -1.61 -2.02
N ALA A 60 -1.58 -1.26 -1.31
CA ALA A 60 -1.50 -0.68 0.03
C ALA A 60 -0.79 -1.61 1.04
N ASP A 61 -1.14 -2.90 1.06
CA ASP A 61 -0.51 -3.89 1.92
C ASP A 61 1.00 -4.02 1.61
N ALA A 62 1.38 -4.02 0.33
CA ALA A 62 2.78 -4.06 -0.10
C ALA A 62 3.55 -2.81 0.35
N LEU A 63 2.92 -1.64 0.31
CA LEU A 63 3.49 -0.37 0.78
C LEU A 63 3.76 -0.36 2.29
N VAL A 64 2.85 -0.91 3.10
CA VAL A 64 3.04 -1.08 4.56
C VAL A 64 4.22 -2.01 4.87
N VAL A 65 4.29 -3.13 4.14
CA VAL A 65 5.38 -4.10 4.24
C VAL A 65 6.71 -3.44 3.88
N LEU A 66 6.81 -2.78 2.72
CA LEU A 66 8.03 -2.13 2.26
C LEU A 66 8.54 -1.10 3.27
N ALA A 67 7.65 -0.24 3.77
CA ALA A 67 8.00 0.73 4.79
C ALA A 67 8.63 0.11 6.05
N SER A 68 8.22 -1.09 6.43
CA SER A 68 8.74 -1.81 7.60
C SER A 68 10.18 -2.30 7.42
N TYR A 69 10.58 -2.65 6.18
CA TYR A 69 11.92 -3.20 5.89
C TYR A 69 12.89 -2.16 5.32
N SER A 70 12.38 -1.18 4.57
CA SER A 70 13.19 -0.27 3.75
C SER A 70 12.90 1.21 3.97
N GLY A 71 12.24 1.59 5.07
CA GLY A 71 11.98 2.99 5.42
C GLY A 71 13.19 3.94 5.28
N PRO A 72 14.43 3.54 5.60
CA PRO A 72 15.62 4.38 5.38
C PRO A 72 16.13 4.46 3.94
N LEU A 73 15.67 3.58 3.04
CA LEU A 73 16.07 3.53 1.63
C LEU A 73 15.10 4.28 0.70
N ILE A 74 13.93 4.66 1.22
CA ILE A 74 12.90 5.41 0.51
C ILE A 74 13.17 6.89 0.79
N THR A 75 14.00 7.53 -0.04
CA THR A 75 14.55 8.85 0.32
C THR A 75 14.16 10.01 -0.59
N ASN A 76 13.25 9.88 -1.58
CA ASN A 76 12.84 11.06 -2.38
C ASN A 76 11.54 10.93 -3.21
N GLU A 77 10.93 9.74 -3.33
CA GLU A 77 9.83 9.50 -4.30
C GLU A 77 8.53 9.09 -3.58
N THR A 78 8.21 9.74 -2.44
CA THR A 78 7.01 9.41 -1.64
C THR A 78 5.76 10.15 -2.08
N SER A 79 5.89 11.36 -2.64
CA SER A 79 4.76 12.23 -3.02
C SER A 79 3.74 11.57 -3.97
N PRO A 80 4.13 10.97 -5.13
CA PRO A 80 3.14 10.39 -6.05
C PRO A 80 2.39 9.20 -5.45
N ILE A 81 3.04 8.42 -4.58
CA ILE A 81 2.41 7.33 -3.84
C ILE A 81 1.42 7.88 -2.81
N ILE A 82 1.79 8.93 -2.07
CA ILE A 82 0.90 9.57 -1.08
C ILE A 82 -0.35 10.15 -1.77
N GLU A 83 -0.18 10.87 -2.88
CA GLU A 83 -1.30 11.43 -3.66
C GLU A 83 -2.24 10.32 -4.17
N SER A 84 -1.68 9.22 -4.67
CA SER A 84 -2.47 8.07 -5.13
C SER A 84 -3.22 7.38 -3.97
N LEU A 85 -2.59 7.23 -2.81
CA LEU A 85 -3.24 6.69 -1.61
C LEU A 85 -4.40 7.59 -1.14
N GLU A 86 -4.23 8.91 -1.18
CA GLU A 86 -5.29 9.87 -0.84
C GLU A 86 -6.49 9.78 -1.79
N ALA A 87 -6.23 9.64 -3.09
CA ALA A 87 -7.27 9.45 -4.11
C ALA A 87 -8.06 8.15 -3.91
N CYS A 88 -7.41 7.10 -3.40
CA CYS A 88 -8.02 5.77 -3.21
C CYS A 88 -8.74 5.58 -1.87
N CYS A 89 -8.71 6.56 -0.95
CA CYS A 89 -9.27 6.44 0.40
C CYS A 89 -10.81 6.28 0.45
N PHE A 90 -11.51 6.41 -0.67
CA PHE A 90 -12.99 6.41 -0.74
C PHE A 90 -13.60 5.11 -1.27
N ASP A 91 -12.84 4.01 -1.25
CA ASP A 91 -13.33 2.71 -1.70
C ASP A 91 -14.52 2.19 -0.87
N LYS A 92 -15.48 1.52 -1.53
CA LYS A 92 -16.71 1.05 -0.86
C LYS A 92 -16.45 -0.09 0.13
N VAL A 93 -15.34 -0.80 -0.02
CA VAL A 93 -14.96 -1.98 0.76
C VAL A 93 -14.15 -1.57 1.98
N LYS A 94 -14.63 -1.91 3.19
CA LYS A 94 -14.01 -1.51 4.46
C LYS A 94 -12.54 -1.99 4.59
N PRO A 95 -12.21 -3.28 4.33
CA PRO A 95 -10.83 -3.74 4.35
C PRO A 95 -9.87 -2.96 3.45
N VAL A 96 -10.34 -2.46 2.29
CA VAL A 96 -9.52 -1.68 1.37
C VAL A 96 -9.22 -0.31 1.97
N ARG A 97 -10.25 0.37 2.51
CA ARG A 97 -10.06 1.66 3.18
C ARG A 97 -9.12 1.57 4.35
N ASP A 98 -9.26 0.54 5.19
CA ASP A 98 -8.41 0.36 6.36
C ASP A 98 -6.95 0.12 5.96
N SER A 99 -6.70 -0.67 4.90
CA SER A 99 -5.34 -0.88 4.34
C SER A 99 -4.76 0.40 3.72
N MET A 100 -5.57 1.16 2.97
CA MET A 100 -5.16 2.45 2.38
C MET A 100 -4.80 3.49 3.44
N MET A 101 -5.60 3.59 4.52
CA MET A 101 -5.31 4.50 5.63
C MET A 101 -4.03 4.11 6.36
N GLU A 102 -3.80 2.82 6.61
CA GLU A 102 -2.56 2.34 7.22
C GLU A 102 -1.35 2.68 6.36
N ALA A 103 -1.40 2.35 5.07
CA ALA A 103 -0.34 2.69 4.10
C ALA A 103 -0.07 4.20 4.09
N LEU A 104 -1.12 5.03 4.02
CA LEU A 104 -1.00 6.48 4.00
C LEU A 104 -0.31 7.03 5.25
N GLN A 105 -0.67 6.53 6.44
CA GLN A 105 -0.04 6.97 7.69
C GLN A 105 1.45 6.62 7.73
N VAL A 106 1.79 5.40 7.32
CA VAL A 106 3.18 4.94 7.33
C VAL A 106 4.02 5.70 6.31
N TRP A 107 3.47 5.97 5.13
CA TRP A 107 4.15 6.67 4.04
C TRP A 107 4.35 8.16 4.31
N LYS A 108 3.36 8.84 4.90
CA LYS A 108 3.54 10.23 5.40
C LYS A 108 4.69 10.32 6.40
N LYS A 109 4.77 9.38 7.34
CA LYS A 109 5.87 9.31 8.32
C LYS A 109 7.25 9.08 7.69
N ILE A 110 7.33 8.41 6.54
CA ILE A 110 8.58 8.26 5.78
C ILE A 110 8.95 9.58 5.10
N SER A 111 7.98 10.23 4.45
CA SER A 111 8.17 11.54 3.81
C SER A 111 8.66 12.60 4.79
N ASP A 112 8.01 12.69 5.96
CA ASP A 112 8.36 13.67 7.01
C ASP A 112 9.80 13.48 7.54
N LYS A 113 10.32 12.25 7.52
CA LYS A 113 11.71 11.95 7.92
C LYS A 113 12.72 12.33 6.85
N GLY A 114 12.34 12.27 5.57
CA GLY A 114 13.17 12.72 4.45
C GLY A 114 13.40 14.23 4.46
N ASP A 115 12.37 15.00 4.82
CA ASP A 115 12.43 16.48 4.85
C ASP A 115 13.21 17.06 6.04
N THR A 116 13.36 16.32 7.14
CA THR A 116 14.16 16.78 8.30
C THR A 116 15.68 16.79 8.09
N ALA A 117 16.17 16.41 6.91
CA ALA A 117 17.59 16.43 6.55
C ALA A 117 17.94 17.62 5.64
N ILE A 118 17.65 18.86 6.08
CA ILE A 118 18.19 20.08 5.46
C ILE A 118 18.94 20.89 6.54
N PRO A 119 20.28 21.05 6.43
CA PRO A 119 21.08 22.01 7.22
C PRO A 119 20.77 23.47 6.89
#